data_AF-R7YYJ5-F1
#
_entry.id   AF-R7YYJ5-F1
#
_cell.length_a   1.000
_cell.length_b   1.000
_cell.length_c   1.000
_cell.angle_alpha   90.00
_cell.angle_beta   90.00
_cell.angle_gamma   90.00
#
_symmetry.space_group_name_H-M   'P 1'
#
loop_
_entity.id
_entity.type
_entity.pdbx_description
1 polymer ?
#
loop_
_entity_poly.entity_id
_entity_poly.type
_entity_poly.pdbx_seq_one_letter_code
_entity_poly.pdbx_strand_id
1 'polypeptide(L)'
;MRLFGPLSISSFLALTQCHQTTLGPGLGVPLIREPDANRITVDGKPTGASGPIPEAFVSYSIEFAFFPDFTGSKAHPNVFSNDLLDNIGELSGTKPYIRVGGNTQDYALYNASLSTPTKGTIVPKKSRDYPTILSIGPSHFDSYSSFSNAKYIHGFNLGKNGTAARASLLATEFGNEPDLFETSAQGALRPADWSEQDYVNEWLAGTRAIQDGIDHCLQLHCPVVCRTG
;
A
#
# COMPACT_ATOMS: atom_id res chain seq x y z
N MET A 1 50.49 -6.41 7.76
CA MET A 1 49.60 -5.42 8.43
C MET A 1 48.28 -6.14 8.68
N ARG A 2 48.03 -6.51 9.93
CA ARG A 2 46.86 -7.31 10.37
C ARG A 2 45.75 -6.39 10.89
N LEU A 3 44.55 -6.99 11.01
CA LEU A 3 43.37 -6.65 11.83
C LEU A 3 42.31 -5.84 11.06
N PHE A 4 41.02 -6.19 10.95
CA PHE A 4 40.07 -7.11 11.64
C PHE A 4 39.10 -7.68 10.56
N GLY A 5 38.41 -8.84 10.59
CA GLY A 5 37.68 -9.57 11.64
C GLY A 5 36.18 -9.61 11.25
N PRO A 6 35.49 -10.78 11.19
CA PRO A 6 34.13 -10.88 10.63
C PRO A 6 33.05 -10.35 11.59
N LEU A 7 32.04 -9.68 11.03
CA LEU A 7 30.85 -9.22 11.76
C LEU A 7 29.91 -10.40 12.04
N SER A 8 29.83 -10.78 13.32
CA SER A 8 28.80 -11.65 13.88
C SER A 8 27.56 -10.82 14.17
N ILE A 9 26.43 -11.15 13.55
CA ILE A 9 25.11 -10.61 13.94
C ILE A 9 24.64 -11.43 15.16
N SER A 10 24.85 -10.88 16.34
CA SER A 10 24.28 -11.40 17.58
C SER A 10 22.83 -10.91 17.72
N SER A 11 21.95 -11.85 18.01
CA SER A 11 20.52 -11.69 18.26
C SER A 11 20.22 -10.58 19.27
N PHE A 12 19.34 -9.65 18.91
CA PHE A 12 18.76 -8.71 19.86
C PHE A 12 17.71 -9.45 20.71
N LEU A 13 18.08 -9.84 21.93
CA LEU A 13 17.10 -10.01 23.00
C LEU A 13 16.47 -8.64 23.28
N ALA A 14 15.14 -8.63 23.43
CA ALA A 14 14.39 -7.49 23.92
C ALA A 14 14.95 -7.01 25.27
N LEU A 15 15.77 -5.96 25.22
CA LEU A 15 16.07 -5.14 26.37
C LEU A 15 14.88 -4.22 26.57
N THR A 16 14.01 -4.62 27.50
CA THR A 16 13.12 -3.71 28.23
C THR A 16 13.95 -2.48 28.60
N GLN A 17 13.69 -1.35 27.95
CA GLN A 17 14.39 -0.11 28.23
C GLN A 17 13.85 0.45 29.54
N CYS A 18 14.34 -0.09 30.64
CA CYS A 18 14.29 0.60 31.92
C CYS A 18 15.17 1.84 31.74
N HIS A 19 14.57 3.01 31.87
CA HIS A 19 15.20 4.31 31.74
C HIS A 19 16.49 4.34 32.58
N GLN A 20 17.65 4.29 31.92
CA GLN A 20 18.92 4.54 32.61
C GLN A 20 19.02 6.03 32.85
N THR A 21 18.52 6.48 34.00
CA THR A 21 18.93 7.73 34.60
C THR A 21 20.44 7.67 34.84
N THR A 22 21.18 8.55 34.19
CA THR A 22 22.59 8.80 34.50
C THR A 22 22.71 9.20 35.98
N LEU A 23 23.19 8.28 36.81
CA LEU A 23 23.54 8.55 38.20
C LEU A 23 24.84 9.35 38.22
N GLY A 24 24.72 10.69 38.26
CA GLY A 24 25.77 11.53 38.83
C GLY A 24 25.92 11.24 40.33
N PRO A 25 27.07 11.56 40.95
CA PRO A 25 27.33 11.28 42.35
C PRO A 25 26.57 12.28 43.25
N GLY A 26 25.26 12.13 43.32
CA GLY A 26 24.39 12.76 44.30
C GLY A 26 23.78 11.67 45.18
N LEU A 27 24.52 11.28 46.23
CA LEU A 27 24.03 10.37 47.26
C LEU A 27 22.84 11.03 48.00
N GLY A 28 21.68 10.39 47.98
CA GLY A 28 20.72 10.51 49.09
C GLY A 28 19.33 11.11 48.82
N VAL A 29 18.96 11.45 47.58
CA VAL A 29 17.57 11.82 47.27
C VAL A 29 16.82 10.59 46.75
N PRO A 30 15.81 10.05 47.47
CA PRO A 30 14.95 9.01 46.94
C PRO A 30 14.26 9.54 45.68
N LEU A 31 14.21 8.73 44.62
CA LEU A 31 13.31 8.99 43.51
C LEU A 31 11.87 8.86 44.04
N ILE A 32 11.26 9.98 44.40
CA ILE A 32 9.84 10.04 44.78
C ILE A 32 9.07 10.05 43.46
N ARG A 33 8.33 8.98 43.18
CA ARG A 33 7.36 8.95 42.09
C ARG A 33 6.24 9.93 42.45
N GLU A 34 5.99 10.91 41.58
CA GLU A 34 4.90 11.88 41.77
C GLU A 34 3.58 11.17 42.11
N PRO A 35 2.82 11.68 43.11
CA PRO A 35 1.59 11.05 43.61
C PRO A 35 0.44 11.02 42.59
N ASP A 36 0.57 11.74 41.47
CA ASP A 36 -0.44 11.84 40.41
C ASP A 36 -0.45 10.63 39.46
N ALA A 37 0.07 9.49 39.92
CA ALA A 37 -0.03 8.25 39.20
C ALA A 37 -1.43 7.66 39.36
N ASN A 38 -2.37 8.09 38.52
CA ASN A 38 -3.62 7.38 38.26
C ASN A 38 -3.27 5.97 37.75
N ARG A 39 -3.21 4.99 38.68
CA ARG A 39 -3.01 3.59 38.34
C ARG A 39 -4.27 3.09 37.64
N ILE A 40 -4.17 2.91 36.33
CA ILE A 40 -5.17 2.15 35.58
C ILE A 40 -4.76 0.68 35.67
N THR A 41 -5.52 -0.10 36.44
CA THR A 41 -5.35 -1.56 36.46
C THR A 41 -5.95 -2.13 35.19
N VAL A 42 -5.12 -2.74 34.36
CA VAL A 42 -5.56 -3.46 33.16
C VAL A 42 -5.59 -4.95 33.49
N ASP A 43 -6.77 -5.56 33.38
CA ASP A 43 -6.92 -7.01 33.48
C ASP A 43 -6.25 -7.68 32.27
N GLY A 44 -5.62 -8.84 32.45
CA GLY A 44 -5.05 -9.62 31.35
C GLY A 44 -6.13 -10.15 30.39
N LYS A 45 -7.39 -10.18 30.80
CA LYS A 45 -8.56 -10.45 29.96
C LYS A 45 -9.71 -9.49 30.32
N PRO A 46 -9.61 -8.20 29.95
CA PRO A 46 -10.62 -7.23 30.32
C PRO A 46 -11.98 -7.62 29.72
N THR A 47 -13.01 -7.63 30.55
CA THR A 47 -14.40 -7.75 30.07
C THR A 47 -14.69 -6.59 29.12
N GLY A 48 -15.07 -6.88 27.88
CA GLY A 48 -15.30 -5.86 26.85
C GLY A 48 -14.05 -5.43 26.06
N ALA A 49 -12.95 -6.19 26.13
CA ALA A 49 -11.80 -5.99 25.25
C ALA A 49 -12.21 -6.06 23.77
N SER A 50 -11.53 -5.28 22.93
CA SER A 50 -11.71 -5.34 21.48
C SER A 50 -11.26 -6.69 20.92
N GLY A 51 -11.62 -6.97 19.68
CA GLY A 51 -10.96 -8.01 18.90
C GLY A 51 -9.45 -7.75 18.74
N PRO A 52 -8.68 -8.76 18.30
CA PRO A 52 -7.26 -8.58 18.02
C PRO A 52 -7.04 -7.54 16.92
N ILE A 53 -5.93 -6.81 17.01
CA ILE A 53 -5.49 -5.92 15.94
C ILE A 53 -5.07 -6.80 14.74
N PRO A 54 -5.59 -6.56 13.52
CA PRO A 54 -5.21 -7.33 12.34
C PRO A 54 -3.70 -7.31 12.07
N GLU A 55 -3.20 -8.37 11.43
CA GLU A 55 -1.83 -8.40 10.89
C GLU A 55 -1.61 -7.26 9.89
N ALA A 56 -0.39 -6.73 9.81
CA ALA A 56 -0.04 -5.58 8.96
C ALA A 56 -0.92 -4.33 9.15
N PHE A 57 -1.43 -4.08 10.37
CA PHE A 57 -2.20 -2.87 10.70
C PHE A 57 -1.48 -1.57 10.29
N VAL A 58 -0.15 -1.55 10.43
CA VAL A 58 0.69 -0.51 9.84
C VAL A 58 1.05 -0.94 8.41
N SER A 59 0.55 -0.17 7.45
CA SER A 59 0.71 -0.42 6.01
C SER A 59 0.95 0.90 5.27
N TYR A 60 1.38 0.81 4.01
CA TYR A 60 1.76 1.98 3.22
C TYR A 60 0.86 2.16 2.00
N SER A 61 0.67 3.41 1.59
CA SER A 61 0.09 3.76 0.29
C SER A 61 1.19 4.35 -0.59
N ILE A 62 1.27 3.89 -1.84
CA ILE A 62 2.13 4.44 -2.88
C ILE A 62 1.25 4.97 -4.00
N GLU A 63 1.50 6.21 -4.43
CA GLU A 63 0.78 6.81 -5.55
C GLU A 63 1.01 5.99 -6.83
N PHE A 64 -0.10 5.67 -7.51
CA PHE A 64 -0.17 4.76 -8.64
C PHE A 64 0.86 5.08 -9.72
N ALA A 65 1.01 6.34 -10.11
CA ALA A 65 1.96 6.77 -11.14
C ALA A 65 3.42 6.40 -10.81
N PHE A 66 3.80 6.41 -9.53
CA PHE A 66 5.16 6.27 -9.05
C PHE A 66 5.48 4.88 -8.50
N PHE A 67 4.49 3.97 -8.49
CA PHE A 67 4.69 2.62 -7.99
C PHE A 67 5.92 1.88 -8.56
N PRO A 68 6.21 1.96 -9.88
CA PRO A 68 7.42 1.37 -10.45
C PRO A 68 8.72 2.02 -9.96
N ASP A 69 8.70 3.29 -9.53
CA ASP A 69 9.90 3.99 -9.04
C ASP A 69 10.30 3.48 -7.65
N PHE A 70 9.30 3.15 -6.81
CA PHE A 70 9.53 2.59 -5.49
C PHE A 70 9.86 1.11 -5.51
N THR A 71 9.31 0.36 -6.46
CA THR A 71 9.45 -1.11 -6.48
C THR A 71 10.49 -1.62 -7.48
N GLY A 72 10.79 -0.84 -8.51
CA GLY A 72 11.57 -1.28 -9.65
C GLY A 72 10.79 -2.28 -10.50
N SER A 73 11.52 -3.14 -11.19
CA SER A 73 10.95 -4.18 -12.07
C SER A 73 11.42 -5.57 -11.64
N LYS A 74 10.80 -6.62 -12.18
CA LYS A 74 11.27 -7.99 -11.96
C LYS A 74 12.76 -8.20 -12.30
N ALA A 75 13.26 -7.53 -13.34
CA ALA A 75 14.67 -7.62 -13.73
C ALA A 75 15.61 -6.78 -12.83
N HIS A 76 15.09 -5.67 -12.31
CA HIS A 76 15.83 -4.71 -11.50
C HIS A 76 14.96 -4.24 -10.33
N PRO A 77 14.75 -5.08 -9.30
CA PRO A 77 13.93 -4.72 -8.16
C PRO A 77 14.65 -3.65 -7.33
N ASN A 78 13.89 -2.74 -6.71
CA ASN A 78 14.43 -1.78 -5.77
C ASN A 78 14.71 -2.46 -4.42
N VAL A 79 15.93 -2.98 -4.27
CA VAL A 79 16.36 -3.73 -3.08
C VAL A 79 16.22 -2.90 -1.80
N PHE A 80 16.56 -1.61 -1.85
CA PHE A 80 16.46 -0.75 -0.67
C PHE A 80 15.04 -0.68 -0.12
N SER A 81 14.05 -0.43 -0.99
CA SER A 81 12.65 -0.36 -0.58
C SER A 81 12.12 -1.71 -0.09
N ASN A 82 12.55 -2.82 -0.71
CA ASN A 82 12.17 -4.15 -0.24
C ASN A 82 12.76 -4.45 1.15
N ASP A 83 14.05 -4.20 1.36
CA ASP A 83 14.74 -4.46 2.62
C ASP A 83 14.15 -3.64 3.77
N LEU A 84 13.73 -2.39 3.51
CA LEU A 84 13.03 -1.57 4.50
C LEU A 84 11.73 -2.23 4.95
N LEU A 85 10.93 -2.75 4.01
CA LEU A 85 9.67 -3.43 4.31
C LEU A 85 9.87 -4.79 4.97
N ASP A 86 10.92 -5.52 4.59
CA ASP A 86 11.34 -6.76 5.25
C ASP A 86 11.72 -6.50 6.71
N ASN A 87 12.56 -5.50 6.98
CA ASN A 87 12.94 -5.13 8.34
C ASN A 87 11.73 -4.74 9.21
N ILE A 88 10.77 -3.99 8.64
CA ILE A 88 9.52 -3.68 9.36
C ILE A 88 8.73 -4.97 9.63
N GLY A 89 8.66 -5.88 8.67
CA GLY A 89 8.01 -7.18 8.82
C GLY A 89 8.66 -8.07 9.89
N GLU A 90 9.99 -8.06 9.99
CA GLU A 90 10.73 -8.78 11.04
C GLU A 90 10.43 -8.21 12.44
N LEU A 91 10.22 -6.90 12.56
CA LEU A 91 9.89 -6.25 13.83
C LEU A 91 8.41 -6.39 14.21
N SER A 92 7.51 -6.33 13.24
CA SER A 92 6.05 -6.32 13.47
C SER A 92 5.42 -7.72 13.38
N GLY A 93 6.15 -8.70 12.85
CA GLY A 93 5.66 -10.04 12.54
C GLY A 93 4.98 -10.16 11.17
N THR A 94 4.77 -9.06 10.43
CA THR A 94 4.16 -9.11 9.10
C THR A 94 4.68 -7.98 8.22
N LYS A 95 5.20 -8.32 7.03
CA LYS A 95 5.58 -7.32 6.02
C LYS A 95 4.37 -6.40 5.73
N PRO A 96 4.54 -5.06 5.81
CA PRO A 96 3.45 -4.12 5.54
C PRO A 96 2.77 -4.37 4.19
N TYR A 97 1.46 -4.22 4.12
CA TYR A 97 0.74 -4.25 2.85
C TYR A 97 0.92 -2.92 2.12
N ILE A 98 0.83 -2.96 0.80
CA ILE A 98 0.99 -1.78 -0.05
C ILE A 98 -0.32 -1.53 -0.81
N ARG A 99 -0.95 -0.39 -0.55
CA ARG A 99 -2.01 0.15 -1.39
C ARG A 99 -1.40 0.94 -2.53
N VAL A 100 -1.69 0.57 -3.78
CA VAL A 100 -1.23 1.24 -4.99
C VAL A 100 -2.40 2.00 -5.57
N GLY A 101 -2.44 3.32 -5.39
CA GLY A 101 -3.64 4.07 -5.73
C GLY A 101 -3.45 5.58 -5.64
N GLY A 102 -4.44 6.28 -5.06
CA GLY A 102 -4.40 7.73 -4.91
C GLY A 102 -4.93 8.44 -6.14
N ASN A 103 -4.80 9.77 -6.18
CA ASN A 103 -5.35 10.58 -7.27
C ASN A 103 -4.84 10.11 -8.64
N THR A 104 -3.59 9.65 -8.71
CA THR A 104 -2.98 9.25 -9.97
C THR A 104 -3.62 8.01 -10.60
N GLN A 105 -4.27 7.14 -9.81
CA GLN A 105 -4.94 5.95 -10.35
C GLN A 105 -6.06 6.32 -11.32
N ASP A 106 -6.82 7.37 -11.00
CA ASP A 106 -7.98 7.80 -11.78
C ASP A 106 -7.60 8.61 -13.02
N TYR A 107 -6.32 8.97 -13.19
CA TYR A 107 -5.79 9.51 -14.45
C TYR A 107 -5.18 8.44 -15.37
N ALA A 108 -4.86 7.25 -14.83
CA ALA A 108 -4.08 6.25 -15.55
C ALA A 108 -4.89 5.54 -16.63
N LEU A 109 -4.46 5.66 -17.89
CA LEU A 109 -5.02 4.90 -19.01
C LEU A 109 -4.06 3.82 -19.48
N TYR A 110 -4.55 2.59 -19.62
CA TYR A 110 -3.73 1.49 -20.09
C TYR A 110 -3.43 1.58 -21.58
N ASN A 111 -2.17 1.35 -21.93
CA ASN A 111 -1.68 1.30 -23.30
C ASN A 111 -0.77 0.06 -23.46
N ALA A 112 -1.30 -0.99 -24.09
CA ALA A 112 -0.60 -2.25 -24.30
C ALA A 112 0.70 -2.12 -25.13
N SER A 113 0.81 -1.06 -25.95
CA SER A 113 1.98 -0.79 -26.78
C SER A 113 3.00 0.13 -26.10
N LEU A 114 2.75 0.59 -24.87
CA LEU A 114 3.69 1.44 -24.15
C LEU A 114 4.86 0.58 -23.64
N SER A 115 6.08 0.93 -24.06
CA SER A 115 7.30 0.20 -23.70
C SER A 115 7.84 0.56 -22.31
N THR A 116 7.30 1.59 -21.65
CA THR A 116 7.67 2.00 -20.30
C THR A 116 6.54 1.65 -19.32
N PRO A 117 6.85 1.43 -18.03
CA PRO A 117 5.81 1.11 -17.05
C PRO A 117 4.82 2.27 -16.89
N THR A 118 5.32 3.50 -16.87
CA THR A 118 4.51 4.71 -16.76
C THR A 118 4.97 5.74 -17.80
N LYS A 119 4.03 6.51 -18.34
CA LYS A 119 4.27 7.73 -19.12
C LYS A 119 3.31 8.82 -18.63
N GLY A 120 3.83 9.73 -17.81
CA GLY A 120 3.07 10.83 -17.22
C GLY A 120 3.48 12.19 -17.79
N THR A 121 2.53 13.11 -17.87
CA THR A 121 2.77 14.55 -18.09
C THR A 121 2.18 15.33 -16.93
N ILE A 122 3.04 16.09 -16.24
CA ILE A 122 2.63 17.05 -15.23
C ILE A 122 2.05 18.27 -15.95
N VAL A 123 0.84 18.65 -15.55
CA VAL A 123 0.18 19.87 -16.01
C VAL A 123 0.17 20.81 -14.81
N PRO A 124 1.13 21.74 -14.67
CA PRO A 124 1.34 22.50 -13.43
C PRO A 124 0.12 23.29 -12.94
N LYS A 125 -0.78 23.65 -13.86
CA LYS A 125 -2.04 24.33 -13.54
C LYS A 125 -3.06 23.43 -12.82
N LYS A 126 -2.95 22.11 -12.95
CA LYS A 126 -3.79 21.11 -12.29
C LYS A 126 -3.11 20.52 -11.07
N SER A 127 -1.88 20.04 -11.25
CA SER A 127 -1.03 19.52 -10.18
C SER A 127 0.43 19.80 -10.51
N ARG A 128 1.20 20.17 -9.49
CA ARG A 128 2.65 20.39 -9.61
C ARG A 128 3.46 19.14 -9.23
N ASP A 129 2.84 18.21 -8.52
CA ASP A 129 3.54 17.14 -7.80
C ASP A 129 3.36 15.78 -8.47
N TYR A 130 2.37 15.65 -9.37
CA TYR A 130 2.08 14.39 -10.07
C TYR A 130 1.43 14.60 -11.45
N PRO A 131 1.55 13.61 -12.36
CA PRO A 131 0.95 13.70 -13.68
C PRO A 131 -0.58 13.61 -13.64
N THR A 132 -1.25 14.43 -14.46
CA THR A 132 -2.72 14.37 -14.67
C THR A 132 -3.09 13.94 -16.09
N ILE A 133 -2.08 13.75 -16.95
CA ILE A 133 -2.18 13.00 -18.19
C ILE A 133 -1.25 11.81 -18.01
N LEU A 134 -1.82 10.61 -17.94
CA LEU A 134 -1.09 9.43 -17.51
C LEU A 134 -1.45 8.22 -18.35
N SER A 135 -0.44 7.50 -18.82
CA SER A 135 -0.59 6.18 -19.41
C SER A 135 0.30 5.18 -18.69
N ILE A 136 -0.18 3.94 -18.58
CA ILE A 136 0.59 2.80 -18.05
C ILE A 136 0.73 1.71 -19.11
N GLY A 137 1.87 1.02 -19.08
CA GLY A 137 2.18 -0.10 -19.97
C GLY A 137 2.12 -1.45 -19.24
N PRO A 138 2.27 -2.57 -19.96
CA PRO A 138 2.30 -3.91 -19.36
C PRO A 138 3.34 -4.04 -18.24
N SER A 139 4.52 -3.45 -18.40
CA SER A 139 5.61 -3.53 -17.42
C SER A 139 5.34 -2.76 -16.12
N HIS A 140 4.25 -1.97 -16.04
CA HIS A 140 3.78 -1.43 -14.77
C HIS A 140 3.46 -2.55 -13.79
N PHE A 141 2.84 -3.63 -14.29
CA PHE A 141 2.38 -4.75 -13.47
C PHE A 141 3.52 -5.67 -13.02
N ASP A 142 4.68 -5.65 -13.68
CA ASP A 142 5.87 -6.40 -13.24
C ASP A 142 6.32 -5.97 -11.83
N SER A 143 6.07 -4.71 -11.47
CA SER A 143 6.32 -4.10 -10.16
C SER A 143 5.68 -4.85 -8.99
N TYR A 144 4.53 -5.50 -9.20
CA TYR A 144 3.86 -6.32 -8.18
C TYR A 144 4.62 -7.61 -7.86
N SER A 145 5.55 -8.01 -8.71
CA SER A 145 6.40 -9.19 -8.50
C SER A 145 7.80 -8.84 -7.99
N SER A 146 8.12 -7.55 -7.87
CA SER A 146 9.46 -7.08 -7.48
C SER A 146 9.76 -7.32 -6.00
N PHE A 147 8.75 -7.30 -5.12
CA PHE A 147 8.91 -7.52 -3.68
C PHE A 147 8.36 -8.89 -3.29
N SER A 148 9.24 -9.75 -2.77
CA SER A 148 8.83 -11.08 -2.31
C SER A 148 7.89 -10.97 -1.11
N ASN A 149 6.87 -11.82 -1.09
CA ASN A 149 5.86 -11.94 -0.02
C ASN A 149 5.07 -10.66 0.30
N ALA A 150 5.17 -9.62 -0.54
CA ALA A 150 4.35 -8.43 -0.41
C ALA A 150 2.89 -8.73 -0.80
N LYS A 151 1.93 -8.15 -0.08
CA LYS A 151 0.52 -8.14 -0.45
C LYS A 151 0.13 -6.73 -0.87
N TYR A 152 -0.75 -6.65 -1.87
CA TYR A 152 -1.12 -5.40 -2.50
C TYR A 152 -2.63 -5.19 -2.52
N ILE A 153 -3.03 -3.93 -2.36
CA ILE A 153 -4.37 -3.43 -2.70
C ILE A 153 -4.21 -2.57 -3.95
N HIS A 154 -4.83 -2.96 -5.04
CA HIS A 154 -4.72 -2.24 -6.31
C HIS A 154 -5.88 -1.29 -6.55
N GLY A 155 -5.55 -0.05 -6.92
CA GLY A 155 -6.49 0.94 -7.40
C GLY A 155 -6.79 0.82 -8.88
N PHE A 156 -8.03 0.47 -9.23
CA PHE A 156 -8.55 0.56 -10.58
C PHE A 156 -9.13 1.95 -10.85
N ASN A 157 -8.92 2.42 -12.07
CA ASN A 157 -9.41 3.71 -12.53
C ASN A 157 -10.94 3.70 -12.72
N LEU A 158 -11.65 4.46 -11.89
CA LEU A 158 -13.06 4.80 -12.08
C LEU A 158 -13.20 6.18 -12.71
N GLY A 159 -12.34 7.13 -12.36
CA GLY A 159 -12.44 8.54 -12.76
C GLY A 159 -12.35 8.79 -14.27
N LYS A 160 -11.75 7.88 -15.04
CA LYS A 160 -11.75 7.88 -16.51
C LYS A 160 -12.33 6.57 -17.03
N ASN A 161 -13.25 6.66 -17.99
CA ASN A 161 -13.93 5.52 -18.66
C ASN A 161 -13.00 4.65 -19.52
N GLY A 162 -11.89 4.15 -18.98
CA GLY A 162 -11.02 3.16 -19.60
C GLY A 162 -11.40 1.75 -19.20
N THR A 163 -11.78 0.89 -20.15
CA THR A 163 -12.18 -0.50 -19.90
C THR A 163 -11.02 -1.50 -19.93
N ALA A 164 -9.79 -1.07 -20.27
CA ALA A 164 -8.75 -1.96 -20.81
C ALA A 164 -7.78 -2.62 -19.79
N ALA A 165 -7.76 -2.24 -18.51
CA ALA A 165 -6.84 -2.85 -17.52
C ALA A 165 -7.57 -3.41 -16.31
N ARG A 166 -8.23 -4.56 -16.48
CA ARG A 166 -9.14 -5.12 -15.47
C ARG A 166 -8.92 -6.61 -15.15
N ALA A 167 -7.66 -7.09 -15.15
CA ALA A 167 -7.37 -8.49 -14.84
C ALA A 167 -6.27 -8.66 -13.77
N SER A 168 -6.59 -9.47 -12.74
CA SER A 168 -5.71 -10.19 -11.81
C SER A 168 -5.02 -9.45 -10.66
N LEU A 169 -5.76 -9.07 -9.59
CA LEU A 169 -5.17 -8.62 -8.30
C LEU A 169 -5.98 -9.10 -7.07
N LEU A 170 -5.29 -9.31 -5.93
CA LEU A 170 -5.77 -9.98 -4.70
C LEU A 170 -6.79 -9.18 -3.88
N ALA A 171 -6.68 -7.85 -3.88
CA ALA A 171 -7.62 -6.91 -3.28
C ALA A 171 -7.65 -5.65 -4.13
N THR A 172 -8.85 -5.11 -4.37
CA THR A 172 -9.06 -4.11 -5.42
C THR A 172 -9.91 -2.96 -4.89
N GLU A 173 -9.42 -1.75 -5.07
CA GLU A 173 -10.17 -0.50 -4.90
C GLU A 173 -10.60 -0.03 -6.29
N PHE A 174 -11.79 0.55 -6.43
CA PHE A 174 -12.28 1.05 -7.72
C PHE A 174 -12.72 2.51 -7.58
N GLY A 175 -11.83 3.42 -8.01
CA GLY A 175 -11.94 4.86 -7.76
C GLY A 175 -11.34 5.29 -6.41
N ASN A 176 -10.61 6.41 -6.42
CA ASN A 176 -10.02 7.03 -5.23
C ASN A 176 -10.86 8.25 -4.87
N GLU A 177 -11.39 8.30 -3.65
CA GLU A 177 -12.16 9.45 -3.14
C GLU A 177 -13.24 9.94 -4.13
N PRO A 178 -14.16 9.05 -4.53
CA PRO A 178 -15.19 9.37 -5.52
C PRO A 178 -16.11 10.53 -5.09
N ASP A 179 -16.23 10.78 -3.78
CA ASP A 179 -16.90 11.94 -3.20
C ASP A 179 -16.28 13.29 -3.63
N LEU A 180 -15.03 13.28 -4.11
CA LEU A 180 -14.34 14.46 -4.63
C LEU A 180 -14.40 14.58 -6.15
N PHE A 181 -15.05 13.67 -6.88
CA PHE A 181 -15.02 13.67 -8.35
C PHE A 181 -15.66 14.90 -8.98
N GLU A 182 -16.61 15.54 -8.32
CA GLU A 182 -17.27 16.76 -8.80
C GLU A 182 -16.47 18.03 -8.46
N THR A 183 -15.65 17.98 -7.42
CA THR A 183 -15.05 19.16 -6.77
C THR A 183 -13.53 19.13 -6.70
N SER A 184 -12.88 18.10 -7.25
CA SER A 184 -11.43 17.91 -7.19
C SER A 184 -10.65 19.18 -7.57
N ALA A 185 -9.69 19.54 -6.72
CA ALA A 185 -8.81 20.68 -6.95
C ALA A 185 -7.95 20.55 -8.23
N GLN A 186 -7.80 19.32 -8.77
CA GLN A 186 -7.08 19.04 -10.02
C GLN A 186 -7.98 19.13 -11.26
N GLY A 187 -9.25 19.47 -11.06
CA GLY A 187 -10.30 19.53 -12.06
C GLY A 187 -11.26 18.35 -11.91
N ALA A 188 -12.55 18.65 -12.00
CA ALA A 188 -13.62 17.68 -11.85
C ALA A 188 -13.45 16.49 -12.82
N LEU A 189 -13.61 15.28 -12.27
CA LEU A 189 -13.65 14.01 -12.98
C LEU A 189 -15.07 13.62 -13.41
N ARG A 190 -16.08 14.21 -12.76
CA ARG A 190 -17.49 14.06 -13.07
C ARG A 190 -18.20 15.43 -13.12
N PRO A 191 -19.35 15.54 -13.81
CA PRO A 191 -20.22 16.72 -13.72
C PRO A 191 -20.68 17.00 -12.28
N ALA A 192 -21.17 18.21 -12.00
CA ALA A 192 -21.59 18.64 -10.66
C ALA A 192 -22.99 18.13 -10.23
N ASP A 193 -23.66 17.37 -11.09
CA ASP A 193 -24.91 16.67 -10.82
C ASP A 193 -24.72 15.15 -10.69
N TRP A 194 -23.47 14.68 -10.57
CA TRP A 194 -23.14 13.27 -10.45
C TRP A 194 -23.35 12.81 -9.01
N SER A 195 -24.33 11.94 -8.82
CA SER A 195 -24.80 11.56 -7.49
C SER A 195 -24.09 10.31 -6.94
N GLU A 196 -24.30 10.03 -5.65
CA GLU A 196 -23.89 8.76 -5.05
C GLU A 196 -24.59 7.56 -5.71
N GLN A 197 -25.77 7.75 -6.31
CA GLN A 197 -26.44 6.70 -7.07
C GLN A 197 -25.71 6.41 -8.39
N ASP A 198 -25.15 7.44 -9.04
CA ASP A 198 -24.32 7.28 -10.23
C ASP A 198 -23.01 6.57 -9.87
N TYR A 199 -22.38 6.94 -8.74
CA TYR A 199 -21.25 6.20 -8.18
C TYR A 199 -21.56 4.71 -8.02
N VAL A 200 -22.67 4.37 -7.35
CA VAL A 200 -23.05 2.96 -7.12
C VAL A 200 -23.26 2.22 -8.44
N ASN A 201 -23.90 2.87 -9.41
CA ASN A 201 -24.14 2.27 -10.73
C ASN A 201 -22.83 1.98 -11.46
N GLU A 202 -21.91 2.96 -11.51
CA GLU A 202 -20.60 2.80 -12.13
C GLU A 202 -19.73 1.78 -11.39
N TRP A 203 -19.73 1.80 -10.06
CA TRP A 203 -18.96 0.89 -9.22
C TRP A 203 -19.40 -0.56 -9.43
N LEU A 204 -20.71 -0.83 -9.41
CA LEU A 204 -21.26 -2.17 -9.65
C LEU A 204 -20.96 -2.64 -11.08
N ALA A 205 -21.11 -1.77 -12.08
CA ALA A 205 -20.81 -2.11 -13.46
C ALA A 205 -19.30 -2.41 -13.64
N GLY A 206 -18.44 -1.60 -13.05
CA GLY A 206 -17.00 -1.73 -13.18
C GLY A 206 -16.43 -2.95 -12.45
N THR A 207 -16.86 -3.20 -11.22
CA THR A 207 -16.43 -4.36 -10.44
C THR A 207 -16.90 -5.68 -11.03
N ARG A 208 -18.13 -5.75 -11.59
CA ARG A 208 -18.57 -6.92 -12.36
C ARG A 208 -17.68 -7.18 -13.58
N ALA A 209 -17.36 -6.13 -14.34
CA ALA A 209 -16.47 -6.27 -15.48
C ALA A 209 -15.04 -6.70 -15.09
N ILE A 210 -14.54 -6.28 -13.92
CA ILE A 210 -13.27 -6.77 -13.37
C ILE A 210 -13.38 -8.26 -13.03
N GLN A 211 -14.45 -8.66 -12.34
CA GLN A 211 -14.70 -10.06 -11.99
C GLN A 211 -14.78 -10.95 -13.25
N ASP A 212 -15.57 -10.54 -14.24
CA ASP A 212 -15.71 -11.26 -15.52
C ASP A 212 -14.36 -11.38 -16.24
N GLY A 213 -13.55 -10.32 -16.22
CA GLY A 213 -12.19 -10.33 -16.80
C GLY A 213 -11.26 -11.31 -16.10
N ILE A 214 -11.28 -11.35 -14.76
CA ILE A 214 -10.53 -12.32 -13.96
C ILE A 214 -10.97 -13.75 -14.28
N ASP A 215 -12.28 -14.00 -14.26
CA ASP A 215 -12.84 -15.33 -14.53
C ASP A 215 -12.50 -15.81 -15.95
N HIS A 216 -12.55 -14.91 -16.93
CA HIS A 216 -12.14 -15.21 -18.30
C HIS A 216 -10.66 -15.56 -18.40
N CYS A 217 -9.77 -14.78 -17.76
CA CYS A 217 -8.34 -15.10 -17.71
C CYS A 217 -8.06 -16.46 -17.06
N LEU A 218 -8.72 -16.76 -15.94
CA LEU A 218 -8.59 -18.05 -15.27
C LEU A 218 -9.06 -19.21 -16.15
N GLN A 219 -10.14 -19.03 -16.91
CA GLN A 219 -10.62 -20.05 -17.86
C GLN A 219 -9.63 -20.29 -19.01
N LEU A 220 -9.06 -19.22 -19.59
CA LEU A 220 -8.10 -19.32 -20.70
C LEU A 220 -6.75 -19.92 -20.27
N HIS A 221 -6.28 -19.56 -19.07
CA HIS A 221 -4.97 -19.97 -18.58
C HIS A 221 -5.00 -21.24 -17.72
N CYS A 222 -6.19 -21.77 -17.42
CA CYS A 222 -6.38 -23.00 -16.65
C CYS A 222 -7.37 -23.97 -17.35
N PRO A 223 -7.10 -24.44 -18.59
CA PRO A 223 -8.12 -25.14 -19.36
C PRO A 223 -8.55 -26.53 -18.83
N VAL A 224 -7.99 -27.08 -17.74
CA VAL A 224 -8.23 -28.50 -17.35
C VAL A 224 -8.32 -28.79 -15.84
N VAL A 225 -8.71 -27.86 -14.95
CA VAL A 225 -8.83 -28.22 -13.51
C VAL A 225 -10.20 -27.93 -12.87
N CYS A 226 -11.05 -27.07 -13.43
CA CYS A 226 -12.29 -26.66 -12.75
C CYS A 226 -13.58 -27.31 -13.28
N ARG A 227 -13.53 -28.60 -13.66
CA ARG A 227 -14.75 -29.40 -13.97
C ARG A 227 -14.72 -30.80 -13.34
N THR A 228 -14.25 -30.94 -12.11
CA THR A 228 -14.55 -32.11 -11.26
C THR A 228 -14.34 -31.75 -9.79
N GLY A 229 -15.40 -31.80 -9.00
CA GLY A 229 -15.40 -31.56 -7.56
C GLY A 229 -16.75 -31.07 -7.07
#